data_AF-A0A7V1F6Z3-F1
#
_entry.id   AF-A0A7V1F6Z3-F1
#
_cell.length_a   1.000
_cell.length_b   1.000
_cell.length_c   1.000
_cell.angle_alpha   90.00
_cell.angle_beta   90.00
_cell.angle_gamma   90.00
#
_symmetry.space_group_name_H-M   'P 1'
#
loop_
_entity.id
_entity.type
_entity.pdbx_description
1 polymer ?
#
loop_
_entity_poly.entity_id
_entity_poly.type
_entity_poly.pdbx_seq_one_letter_code
_entity_poly.pdbx_strand_id
1 'polypeptide(L)'
;MSHLHFPINTVSELSTLLSMPIRDLWRLAKNTDKSYFTWKEPKSSGGFRSLCTPDSRLKEVQKKLHKLVFSKIIHSRFSHYGLKKKSNVTNASEHYGNDVIFAFDLKSFFPSIRPERVRKALIDEVGCPAPLASLITKLVTLNYQLPQGAPTSTDIANIVTFRLQRRLYSLAKQWGIKKFTIYADDITFSGNNIPHGFMKLAKKVVREEGYKIHPEKGGVFDKSGNQIITGINITHGLTVGKMNKIWRAERHQNFLQYLKGQLPTTEFDSSEKRFNSRIVYSNFIKKSGLKVADNYLSSAYK
;
A
#
# COMPACT_ATOMS: atom_id res chain seq x y z
N MET A 1 9.60 -15.09 -14.35
CA MET A 1 9.60 -13.64 -14.03
C MET A 1 11.06 -13.23 -13.91
N SER A 2 11.51 -12.22 -14.65
CA SER A 2 12.85 -11.67 -14.50
C SER A 2 13.05 -11.10 -13.10
N HIS A 3 14.28 -11.16 -12.59
CA HIS A 3 14.65 -10.46 -11.36
C HIS A 3 14.48 -8.95 -11.55
N LEU A 4 14.19 -8.25 -10.45
CA LEU A 4 14.25 -6.80 -10.45
C LEU A 4 15.72 -6.40 -10.67
N HIS A 5 15.96 -5.30 -11.38
CA HIS A 5 17.34 -4.83 -11.60
C HIS A 5 17.57 -3.54 -10.83
N PHE A 6 18.61 -3.52 -9.99
CA PHE A 6 19.02 -2.35 -9.24
C PHE A 6 19.91 -1.45 -10.10
N PRO A 7 19.61 -0.15 -10.23
CA PRO A 7 20.23 0.69 -11.27
C PRO A 7 21.61 1.25 -10.91
N ILE A 8 22.15 0.95 -9.73
CA ILE A 8 23.43 1.49 -9.24
C ILE A 8 24.22 0.40 -8.48
N ASN A 9 25.54 0.42 -8.57
CA ASN A 9 26.39 -0.66 -8.07
C ASN A 9 27.32 -0.24 -6.92
N THR A 10 27.56 1.06 -6.73
CA THR A 10 28.52 1.53 -5.72
C THR A 10 27.95 2.62 -4.80
N VAL A 11 28.55 2.75 -3.61
CA VAL A 11 28.25 3.86 -2.69
C VAL A 11 28.69 5.21 -3.29
N SER A 12 29.73 5.21 -4.12
CA SER A 12 30.19 6.40 -4.84
C SER A 12 29.16 6.88 -5.86
N GLU A 13 28.59 5.98 -6.66
CA GLU A 13 27.48 6.32 -7.56
C GLU A 13 26.29 6.89 -6.81
N LEU A 14 25.92 6.28 -5.68
CA LEU A 14 24.84 6.79 -4.83
C LEU A 14 25.15 8.21 -4.32
N SER A 15 26.39 8.45 -3.87
CA SER A 15 26.85 9.76 -3.41
C SER A 15 26.69 10.85 -4.47
N THR A 16 27.15 10.56 -5.69
CA THR A 16 27.02 11.46 -6.84
C THR A 16 25.55 11.73 -7.17
N LEU A 17 24.74 10.67 -7.24
CA LEU A 17 23.32 10.74 -7.59
C LEU A 17 22.49 11.51 -6.55
N LEU A 18 22.85 11.42 -5.27
CA LEU A 18 22.20 12.17 -4.19
C LEU A 18 22.74 13.59 -4.04
N SER A 19 23.86 13.91 -4.71
CA SER A 19 24.62 15.15 -4.53
C SER A 19 25.00 15.38 -3.06
N MET A 20 25.46 14.31 -2.40
CA MET A 20 25.83 14.33 -0.98
C MET A 20 27.13 13.54 -0.78
N PRO A 21 28.15 14.09 -0.10
CA PRO A 21 29.39 13.36 0.17
C PRO A 21 29.15 12.04 0.91
N ILE A 22 29.93 11.00 0.59
CA ILE A 22 29.86 9.68 1.24
C ILE A 22 29.87 9.79 2.78
N ARG A 23 30.75 10.65 3.33
CA ARG A 23 30.86 10.89 4.77
C ARG A 23 29.54 11.38 5.38
N ASP A 24 28.85 12.28 4.69
CA ASP A 24 27.58 12.85 5.14
C ASP A 24 26.43 11.84 5.03
N LEU A 25 26.43 11.00 4.00
CA LEU A 25 25.47 9.90 3.88
C LEU A 25 25.58 8.93 5.06
N TRP A 26 26.80 8.53 5.43
CA TRP A 26 27.03 7.66 6.59
C TRP A 26 26.66 8.34 7.91
N ARG A 27 26.93 9.65 8.05
CA ARG A 27 26.52 10.41 9.24
C ARG A 27 24.99 10.46 9.36
N LEU A 28 24.29 10.68 8.26
CA LEU A 28 22.83 10.68 8.22
C LEU A 28 22.25 9.29 8.53
N ALA A 29 22.83 8.24 7.95
CA ALA A 29 22.46 6.86 8.20
C ALA A 29 22.72 6.40 9.65
N LYS A 30 23.69 7.00 10.35
CA LYS A 30 23.98 6.70 11.76
C LYS A 30 23.00 7.38 12.72
N ASN A 31 22.47 8.55 12.35
CA ASN A 31 21.59 9.36 13.19
C ASN A 31 20.14 9.37 12.70
N THR A 32 19.72 8.32 11.98
CA THR A 32 18.39 8.27 11.35
C THR A 32 17.27 8.32 12.39
N ASP A 33 17.48 7.79 13.58
CA ASP A 33 16.58 7.88 14.73
C ASP A 33 16.23 9.33 15.13
N LYS A 34 17.18 10.26 14.99
CA LYS A 34 17.01 11.69 15.29
C LYS A 34 16.44 12.49 14.11
N SER A 35 16.33 11.87 12.94
CA SER A 35 15.89 12.50 11.70
C SER A 35 14.42 12.26 11.38
N TYR A 36 13.62 11.87 12.37
CA TYR A 36 12.17 11.70 12.23
C TYR A 36 11.39 12.42 13.31
N PHE A 37 10.29 13.03 12.89
CA PHE A 37 9.21 13.44 13.77
C PHE A 37 8.14 12.34 13.80
N THR A 38 7.72 11.93 15.00
CA THR A 38 6.73 10.85 15.19
C THR A 38 5.50 11.36 15.93
N TRP A 39 4.31 10.94 15.52
CA TRP A 39 3.06 11.22 16.24
C TRP A 39 2.13 10.01 16.21
N LYS A 40 1.15 9.99 17.11
CA LYS A 40 0.13 8.93 17.18
C LYS A 40 -1.17 9.42 16.55
N GLU A 41 -1.77 8.60 15.72
CA GLU A 41 -3.09 8.86 15.13
C GLU A 41 -4.05 7.73 15.50
N PRO A 42 -5.30 8.02 15.91
CA PRO A 42 -6.29 6.99 16.19
C PRO A 42 -6.57 6.09 14.98
N LYS A 43 -6.82 4.80 15.23
CA LYS A 43 -7.37 3.89 14.21
C LYS A 43 -8.89 3.88 14.30
N SER A 44 -9.55 3.68 13.16
CA SER A 44 -11.00 3.47 13.09
C SER A 44 -11.45 2.21 13.83
N SER A 45 -10.58 1.21 13.94
CA SER A 45 -10.80 -0.04 14.69
C SER A 45 -10.46 0.08 16.19
N GLY A 46 -10.18 1.29 16.69
CA GLY A 46 -9.65 1.50 18.04
C GLY A 46 -8.12 1.35 18.13
N GLY A 47 -7.54 1.97 19.16
CA GLY A 47 -6.09 2.07 19.35
C GLY A 47 -5.43 3.15 18.49
N PHE A 48 -4.09 3.13 18.42
CA PHE A 48 -3.30 4.15 17.72
C PHE A 48 -2.37 3.54 16.66
N ARG A 49 -2.09 4.29 15.60
CA ARG A 49 -0.99 4.05 14.67
C ARG A 49 0.11 5.08 14.94
N SER A 50 1.37 4.63 14.94
CA SER A 50 2.51 5.55 14.97
C SER A 50 2.81 5.97 13.54
N LEU A 51 2.64 7.26 13.25
CA LEU A 51 3.06 7.88 12.00
C LEU A 51 4.36 8.62 12.21
N CYS A 52 5.08 8.84 11.12
CA CYS A 52 6.32 9.58 11.16
C CYS A 52 6.60 10.30 9.85
N THR A 53 7.29 11.43 9.92
CA THR A 53 7.85 12.12 8.76
C THR A 53 9.33 12.33 9.00
N PRO A 54 10.19 12.07 7.99
CA PRO A 54 11.58 12.46 8.07
C PRO A 54 11.71 14.00 8.13
N ASP A 55 12.80 14.47 8.73
CA ASP A 55 13.25 15.86 8.65
C ASP A 55 13.56 16.27 7.21
N SER A 56 13.76 17.57 6.94
CA SER A 56 13.96 18.08 5.58
C SER A 56 15.13 17.41 4.85
N ARG A 57 16.26 17.19 5.54
CA ARG A 57 17.48 16.63 4.96
C ARG A 57 17.32 15.17 4.58
N LEU A 58 16.82 14.34 5.50
CA LEU A 58 16.56 12.92 5.23
C LEU A 58 15.44 12.75 4.21
N LYS A 59 14.41 13.60 4.26
CA LYS A 59 13.31 13.60 3.29
C LYS A 59 13.80 13.86 1.88
N GLU A 60 14.76 14.77 1.70
CA GLU A 60 15.35 15.05 0.39
C GLU A 60 16.12 13.82 -0.14
N VAL A 61 16.97 13.21 0.68
CA VAL A 61 17.70 11.98 0.33
C VAL A 61 16.74 10.86 -0.07
N GLN A 62 15.69 10.64 0.72
CA GLN A 62 14.68 9.61 0.44
C GLN A 62 13.87 9.92 -0.82
N LYS A 63 13.53 11.19 -1.08
CA LYS A 63 12.88 11.59 -2.34
C LYS A 63 13.77 11.33 -3.55
N LYS A 64 15.07 11.64 -3.46
CA LYS A 64 16.03 11.36 -4.54
C LYS A 64 16.19 9.86 -4.75
N LEU A 65 16.31 9.06 -3.68
CA LEU A 65 16.31 7.59 -3.75
C LEU A 65 15.05 7.06 -4.46
N HIS A 66 13.87 7.51 -4.06
CA HIS A 66 12.62 7.13 -4.74
C HIS A 66 12.67 7.49 -6.24
N LYS A 67 12.96 8.75 -6.57
CA LYS A 67 12.89 9.26 -7.95
C LYS A 67 13.94 8.64 -8.87
N LEU A 68 15.16 8.48 -8.40
CA LEU A 68 16.31 8.16 -9.23
C LEU A 68 16.68 6.67 -9.19
N VAL A 69 16.32 5.96 -8.11
CA VAL A 69 16.64 4.54 -7.93
C VAL A 69 15.36 3.71 -7.96
N PHE A 70 14.48 3.83 -6.95
CA PHE A 70 13.39 2.88 -6.79
C PHE A 70 12.31 2.96 -7.86
N SER A 71 11.98 4.15 -8.35
CA SER A 71 10.99 4.32 -9.44
C SER A 71 11.45 3.71 -10.78
N LYS A 72 12.74 3.36 -10.91
CA LYS A 72 13.30 2.66 -12.07
C LYS A 72 13.19 1.14 -11.96
N ILE A 73 12.87 0.64 -10.77
CA ILE A 73 12.71 -0.79 -10.52
C ILE A 73 11.34 -1.25 -11.06
N ILE A 74 11.32 -2.35 -11.80
CA ILE A 74 10.10 -2.91 -12.37
C ILE A 74 9.30 -3.66 -11.30
N HIS A 75 8.42 -2.99 -10.57
CA HIS A 75 7.62 -3.67 -9.56
C HIS A 75 6.68 -4.74 -10.13
N SER A 76 6.31 -5.70 -9.28
CA SER A 76 5.32 -6.73 -9.60
C SER A 76 4.01 -6.13 -10.13
N ARG A 77 3.51 -6.70 -11.23
CA ARG A 77 2.24 -6.30 -11.84
C ARG A 77 1.02 -6.46 -10.92
N PHE A 78 1.14 -7.30 -9.87
CA PHE A 78 0.06 -7.59 -8.91
C PHE A 78 -0.02 -6.54 -7.80
N SER A 79 1.02 -5.72 -7.62
CA SER A 79 0.97 -4.65 -6.62
C SER A 79 0.24 -3.43 -7.15
N HIS A 80 -0.62 -2.88 -6.31
CA HIS A 80 -1.32 -1.63 -6.56
C HIS A 80 -0.97 -0.53 -5.55
N TYR A 81 0.01 -0.77 -4.67
CA TYR A 81 0.35 0.12 -3.57
C TYR A 81 1.50 1.08 -3.89
N GLY A 82 1.22 2.37 -3.90
CA GLY A 82 2.24 3.42 -4.05
C GLY A 82 2.94 3.45 -5.41
N LEU A 83 2.37 2.80 -6.44
CA LEU A 83 2.93 2.74 -7.79
C LEU A 83 2.24 3.73 -8.71
N LYS A 84 2.97 4.27 -9.69
CA LYS A 84 2.43 5.20 -10.70
C LYS A 84 1.28 4.52 -11.46
N LYS A 85 0.16 5.24 -11.64
CA LYS A 85 -1.08 4.74 -12.26
C LYS A 85 -1.76 3.58 -11.52
N LYS A 86 -1.35 3.27 -10.29
CA LYS A 86 -2.03 2.31 -9.41
C LYS A 86 -2.65 3.04 -8.22
N SER A 87 -3.72 2.48 -7.70
CA SER A 87 -4.51 3.02 -6.60
C SER A 87 -5.40 1.93 -6.00
N ASN A 88 -6.04 2.22 -4.87
CA ASN A 88 -7.07 1.35 -4.30
C ASN A 88 -8.23 1.11 -5.27
N VAL A 89 -8.57 2.10 -6.12
CA VAL A 89 -9.58 1.96 -7.17
C VAL A 89 -9.14 0.94 -8.22
N THR A 90 -7.90 1.05 -8.71
CA THR A 90 -7.38 0.06 -9.68
C THR A 90 -7.22 -1.33 -9.06
N ASN A 91 -6.95 -1.42 -7.76
CA ASN A 91 -6.86 -2.68 -7.03
C ASN A 91 -8.23 -3.37 -7.04
N ALA A 92 -9.26 -2.65 -6.60
CA ALA A 92 -10.62 -3.16 -6.57
C ALA A 92 -11.15 -3.51 -7.98
N SER A 93 -10.83 -2.71 -9.00
CA SER A 93 -11.30 -2.96 -10.37
C SER A 93 -10.80 -4.28 -10.97
N GLU A 94 -9.62 -4.78 -10.58
CA GLU A 94 -9.10 -6.06 -11.08
C GLU A 94 -9.99 -7.26 -10.72
N HIS A 95 -10.80 -7.10 -9.69
CA HIS A 95 -11.69 -8.14 -9.16
C HIS A 95 -13.15 -7.97 -9.58
N TYR A 96 -13.47 -6.87 -10.29
CA TYR A 96 -14.84 -6.61 -10.76
C TYR A 96 -15.38 -7.77 -11.61
N GLY A 97 -16.67 -8.09 -11.41
CA GLY A 97 -17.39 -9.14 -12.15
C GLY A 97 -17.28 -10.56 -11.58
N ASN A 98 -16.29 -10.84 -10.71
CA ASN A 98 -16.09 -12.17 -10.13
C ASN A 98 -17.12 -12.49 -9.04
N ASP A 99 -17.51 -13.76 -8.93
CA ASP A 99 -18.57 -14.18 -8.02
C ASP A 99 -18.09 -14.26 -6.56
N VAL A 100 -16.85 -14.71 -6.34
CA VAL A 100 -16.27 -14.88 -5.02
C VAL A 100 -14.96 -14.10 -4.90
N ILE A 101 -14.83 -13.34 -3.81
CA ILE A 101 -13.60 -12.65 -3.41
C ILE A 101 -13.12 -13.26 -2.09
N PHE A 102 -11.84 -13.58 -2.01
CA PHE A 102 -11.17 -13.93 -0.78
C PHE A 102 -10.08 -12.92 -0.50
N ALA A 103 -10.23 -12.16 0.59
CA ALA A 103 -9.27 -11.15 1.00
C ALA A 103 -8.81 -11.36 2.44
N PHE A 104 -7.59 -10.94 2.75
CA PHE A 104 -7.08 -10.90 4.12
C PHE A 104 -5.96 -9.86 4.26
N ASP A 105 -5.76 -9.39 5.49
CA ASP A 105 -4.86 -8.28 5.82
C ASP A 105 -3.65 -8.78 6.63
N LEU A 106 -2.47 -8.21 6.39
CA LEU A 106 -1.26 -8.48 7.15
C LEU A 106 -1.20 -7.64 8.42
N LYS A 107 -1.12 -8.31 9.58
CA LYS A 107 -1.05 -7.65 10.88
C LYS A 107 0.26 -6.87 11.03
N SER A 108 0.14 -5.58 11.34
CA SER A 108 1.28 -4.68 11.63
C SER A 108 2.33 -4.69 10.52
N PHE A 109 1.89 -4.59 9.26
CA PHE A 109 2.73 -4.77 8.08
C PHE A 109 4.02 -3.93 8.08
N PHE A 110 3.93 -2.60 8.19
CA PHE A 110 5.11 -1.74 8.24
C PHE A 110 6.05 -2.07 9.43
N PRO A 111 5.56 -2.19 10.68
CA PRO A 111 6.36 -2.68 11.80
C PRO A 111 7.01 -4.06 11.58
N SER A 112 6.38 -4.94 10.80
CA SER A 112 6.91 -6.28 10.52
C SER A 112 8.08 -6.28 9.53
N ILE A 113 8.26 -5.21 8.76
CA ILE A 113 9.37 -5.05 7.82
C ILE A 113 10.58 -4.50 8.58
N ARG A 114 11.37 -5.43 9.14
CA ARG A 114 12.60 -5.14 9.89
C ARG A 114 13.80 -4.86 8.95
N PRO A 115 14.86 -4.17 9.42
CA PRO A 115 16.04 -3.87 8.62
C PRO A 115 16.66 -5.07 7.91
N GLU A 116 16.66 -6.24 8.56
CA GLU A 116 17.23 -7.46 8.00
C GLU A 116 16.46 -7.91 6.76
N ARG A 117 15.13 -7.77 6.76
CA ARG A 117 14.28 -8.06 5.59
C ARG A 117 14.52 -7.06 4.47
N VAL A 118 14.66 -5.78 4.79
CA VAL A 118 14.95 -4.73 3.80
C VAL A 118 16.28 -5.01 3.11
N ARG A 119 17.35 -5.19 3.90
CA ARG A 119 18.68 -5.48 3.36
C ARG A 119 18.68 -6.76 2.51
N LYS A 120 18.05 -7.83 3.00
CA LYS A 120 17.95 -9.10 2.27
C LYS A 120 17.21 -8.94 0.95
N ALA A 121 16.05 -8.27 0.94
CA ALA A 121 15.28 -8.08 -0.28
C ALA A 121 16.00 -7.17 -1.28
N LEU A 122 16.73 -6.15 -0.81
CA LEU A 122 17.57 -5.34 -1.69
C LEU A 122 18.64 -6.20 -2.39
N ILE A 123 19.26 -7.14 -1.69
CA ILE A 123 20.27 -8.02 -2.29
C ILE A 123 19.60 -9.05 -3.21
N ASP A 124 18.67 -9.83 -2.67
CA ASP A 124 18.15 -11.04 -3.32
C ASP A 124 17.15 -10.73 -4.46
N GLU A 125 16.33 -9.69 -4.31
CA GLU A 125 15.23 -9.43 -5.24
C GLU A 125 15.61 -8.45 -6.34
N VAL A 126 16.44 -7.45 -6.02
CA VAL A 126 16.87 -6.40 -6.98
C VAL A 126 18.36 -6.48 -7.35
N GLY A 127 19.17 -7.30 -6.68
CA GLY A 127 20.61 -7.41 -6.98
C GLY A 127 21.45 -6.23 -6.46
N CYS A 128 20.99 -5.52 -5.44
CA CYS A 128 21.73 -4.41 -4.84
C CYS A 128 23.00 -4.93 -4.13
N PRO A 129 24.20 -4.38 -4.42
CA PRO A 129 25.43 -4.79 -3.75
C PRO A 129 25.36 -4.61 -2.22
N ALA A 130 25.90 -5.58 -1.48
CA ALA A 130 25.74 -5.66 -0.02
C ALA A 130 26.14 -4.39 0.77
N PRO A 131 27.24 -3.66 0.44
CA PRO A 131 27.57 -2.40 1.10
C PRO A 131 26.49 -1.33 0.91
N LEU A 132 25.96 -1.24 -0.31
CA LEU A 132 24.93 -0.28 -0.70
C LEU A 132 23.57 -0.63 -0.05
N ALA A 133 23.19 -1.90 -0.07
CA ALA A 133 22.00 -2.39 0.60
C ALA A 133 22.02 -2.07 2.10
N SER A 134 23.19 -2.17 2.74
CA SER A 134 23.36 -1.86 4.17
C SER A 134 23.19 -0.36 4.45
N LEU A 135 23.77 0.51 3.62
CA LEU A 135 23.60 1.96 3.74
C LEU A 135 22.15 2.39 3.50
N ILE A 136 21.54 1.92 2.41
CA ILE A 136 20.14 2.23 2.07
C ILE A 136 19.20 1.76 3.18
N THR A 137 19.40 0.54 3.70
CA THR A 137 18.59 0.00 4.80
C THR A 137 18.59 0.94 6.00
N LYS A 138 19.75 1.46 6.40
CA LYS A 138 19.85 2.43 7.51
C LYS A 138 19.11 3.73 7.20
N LEU A 139 19.23 4.23 5.97
CA LEU A 139 18.57 5.46 5.55
C LEU A 139 17.03 5.34 5.46
N VAL A 140 16.47 4.15 5.27
CA VAL A 140 15.03 3.96 5.02
C VAL A 140 14.28 3.28 6.16
N THR A 141 14.96 2.89 7.24
CA THR A 141 14.35 2.26 8.41
C THR A 141 14.49 3.15 9.65
N LEU A 142 13.54 3.05 10.57
CA LEU A 142 13.48 3.81 11.81
C LEU A 142 13.07 2.86 12.93
N ASN A 143 13.78 2.87 14.07
CA ASN A 143 13.45 2.06 15.25
C ASN A 143 13.18 0.57 14.92
N TYR A 144 14.05 -0.04 14.11
CA TYR A 144 13.95 -1.44 13.65
C TYR A 144 12.69 -1.79 12.84
N GLN A 145 12.07 -0.80 12.20
CA GLN A 145 10.91 -1.01 11.33
C GLN A 145 10.92 -0.08 10.12
N LEU A 146 10.06 -0.38 9.15
CA LEU A 146 9.81 0.50 8.03
C LEU A 146 8.86 1.65 8.48
N PRO A 147 9.26 2.92 8.35
CA PRO A 147 8.47 4.07 8.79
C PRO A 147 7.19 4.25 7.95
N GLN A 148 6.09 4.67 8.57
CA GLN A 148 4.86 5.05 7.87
C GLN A 148 4.87 6.55 7.59
N GLY A 149 5.08 6.93 6.32
CA GLY A 149 5.11 8.33 5.87
C GLY A 149 6.44 8.78 5.25
N ALA A 150 7.45 7.92 5.21
CA ALA A 150 8.70 8.23 4.51
C ALA A 150 8.54 8.06 2.98
N PRO A 151 9.19 8.90 2.15
CA PRO A 151 9.08 8.85 0.69
C PRO A 151 9.40 7.51 0.03
N THR A 152 10.26 6.69 0.64
CA THR A 152 10.72 5.39 0.09
C THR A 152 9.96 4.19 0.64
N SER A 153 9.10 4.36 1.65
CA SER A 153 8.50 3.23 2.36
C SER A 153 7.61 2.37 1.47
N THR A 154 6.89 2.97 0.52
CA THR A 154 6.07 2.22 -0.44
C THR A 154 6.92 1.37 -1.37
N ASP A 155 8.06 1.89 -1.82
CA ASP A 155 8.98 1.17 -2.70
C ASP A 155 9.57 -0.05 -1.97
N ILE A 156 10.07 0.17 -0.76
CA ILE A 156 10.67 -0.87 0.06
C ILE A 156 9.64 -1.94 0.44
N ALA A 157 8.40 -1.54 0.78
CA ALA A 157 7.33 -2.49 1.04
C ALA A 157 7.04 -3.41 -0.17
N ASN A 158 7.05 -2.85 -1.38
CA ASN A 158 6.89 -3.62 -2.61
C ASN A 158 8.06 -4.56 -2.90
N ILE A 159 9.29 -4.10 -2.69
CA ILE A 159 10.50 -4.94 -2.89
C ILE A 159 10.53 -6.09 -1.90
N VAL A 160 10.30 -5.80 -0.60
CA VAL A 160 10.35 -6.80 0.47
C VAL A 160 9.25 -7.87 0.30
N THR A 161 8.08 -7.49 -0.21
CA THR A 161 6.99 -8.45 -0.44
C THR A 161 7.06 -9.15 -1.80
N PHE A 162 8.05 -8.87 -2.65
CA PHE A 162 8.09 -9.40 -4.02
C PHE A 162 8.09 -10.94 -4.06
N ARG A 163 8.87 -11.59 -3.17
CA ARG A 163 8.86 -13.05 -3.02
C ARG A 163 7.49 -13.61 -2.63
N LEU A 164 6.85 -13.01 -1.62
CA LEU A 164 5.50 -13.37 -1.18
C LEU A 164 4.51 -13.29 -2.36
N GLN A 165 4.56 -12.19 -3.12
CA GLN A 165 3.70 -11.99 -4.29
C GLN A 165 3.91 -13.07 -5.35
N ARG A 166 5.15 -13.46 -5.67
CA ARG A 166 5.43 -14.55 -6.61
C ARG A 166 4.88 -15.89 -6.14
N ARG A 167 5.04 -16.22 -4.85
CA ARG A 167 4.55 -17.48 -4.29
C ARG A 167 3.03 -17.55 -4.29
N LEU A 168 2.37 -16.48 -3.87
CA LEU A 168 0.90 -16.38 -3.88
C LEU A 168 0.32 -16.42 -5.30
N TYR A 169 0.94 -15.72 -6.24
CA TYR A 169 0.56 -15.80 -7.65
C TYR A 169 0.72 -17.22 -8.21
N SER A 170 1.84 -17.88 -7.93
CA SER A 170 2.10 -19.24 -8.41
C SER A 170 1.09 -20.23 -7.83
N LEU A 171 0.74 -20.10 -6.55
CA LEU A 171 -0.31 -20.88 -5.91
C LEU A 171 -1.68 -20.62 -6.57
N ALA A 172 -2.05 -19.36 -6.78
CA ALA A 172 -3.32 -19.02 -7.44
C ALA A 172 -3.40 -19.65 -8.84
N LYS A 173 -2.32 -19.58 -9.62
CA LYS A 173 -2.23 -20.20 -10.95
C LYS A 173 -2.44 -21.72 -10.89
N GLN A 174 -1.83 -22.42 -9.93
CA GLN A 174 -2.00 -23.87 -9.75
C GLN A 174 -3.45 -24.28 -9.45
N TRP A 175 -4.20 -23.41 -8.78
CA TRP A 175 -5.60 -23.64 -8.42
C TRP A 175 -6.59 -23.04 -9.43
N GLY A 176 -6.12 -22.53 -10.58
CA GLY A 176 -6.97 -21.93 -11.61
C GLY A 176 -7.56 -20.56 -11.24
N ILE A 177 -7.08 -19.91 -10.18
CA ILE A 177 -7.54 -18.60 -9.73
C ILE A 177 -6.86 -17.52 -10.57
N LYS A 178 -7.66 -16.84 -11.40
CA LYS A 178 -7.16 -15.92 -12.43
C LYS A 178 -6.74 -14.55 -11.88
N LYS A 179 -7.32 -14.10 -10.77
CA LYS A 179 -7.13 -12.75 -10.23
C LYS A 179 -6.49 -12.77 -8.86
N PHE A 180 -5.38 -12.06 -8.74
CA PHE A 180 -4.61 -11.84 -7.52
C PHE A 180 -4.04 -10.43 -7.53
N THR A 181 -4.24 -9.69 -6.44
CA THR A 181 -3.63 -8.39 -6.22
C THR A 181 -3.14 -8.26 -4.78
N ILE A 182 -2.24 -7.31 -4.57
CA ILE A 182 -1.81 -6.87 -3.25
C ILE A 182 -1.80 -5.34 -3.18
N TYR A 183 -2.34 -4.81 -2.09
CA TYR A 183 -2.32 -3.39 -1.75
C TYR A 183 -1.73 -3.21 -0.35
N ALA A 184 -0.40 -3.09 -0.28
CA ALA A 184 0.36 -3.12 0.97
C ALA A 184 0.10 -4.40 1.77
N ASP A 185 -0.68 -4.28 2.83
CA ASP A 185 -1.09 -5.34 3.75
C ASP A 185 -2.35 -6.08 3.30
N ASP A 186 -3.15 -5.52 2.40
CA ASP A 186 -4.35 -6.15 1.86
C ASP A 186 -3.99 -7.08 0.70
N ILE A 187 -4.32 -8.36 0.83
CA ILE A 187 -4.12 -9.39 -0.18
C ILE A 187 -5.48 -9.87 -0.65
N THR A 188 -5.72 -9.83 -1.96
CA THR A 188 -7.03 -10.19 -2.52
C THR A 188 -6.91 -11.17 -3.68
N PHE A 189 -7.76 -12.19 -3.65
CA PHE A 189 -7.99 -13.16 -4.73
C PHE A 189 -9.44 -13.11 -5.17
N SER A 190 -9.73 -13.35 -6.44
CA SER A 190 -11.11 -13.51 -6.90
C SER A 190 -11.24 -14.49 -8.07
N GLY A 191 -12.44 -15.03 -8.20
CA GLY A 191 -12.82 -15.97 -9.26
C GLY A 191 -14.28 -16.39 -9.11
N ASN A 192 -14.72 -17.35 -9.92
CA ASN A 192 -16.05 -17.94 -9.81
C ASN A 192 -16.21 -18.76 -8.51
N ASN A 193 -15.11 -19.37 -8.05
CA ASN A 193 -15.04 -20.11 -6.80
C ASN A 193 -13.65 -19.98 -6.19
N ILE A 194 -13.56 -19.94 -4.87
CA ILE A 194 -12.30 -19.96 -4.12
C ILE A 194 -12.33 -21.14 -3.13
N PRO A 195 -11.68 -22.27 -3.46
CA PRO A 195 -11.72 -23.47 -2.63
C PRO A 195 -11.15 -23.25 -1.22
N HIS A 196 -11.74 -23.88 -0.21
CA HIS A 196 -11.24 -23.81 1.16
C HIS A 196 -9.79 -24.29 1.32
N GLY A 197 -9.39 -25.33 0.58
CA GLY A 197 -8.00 -25.80 0.53
C GLY A 197 -7.03 -24.73 0.06
N PHE A 198 -7.38 -23.97 -0.98
CA PHE A 198 -6.59 -22.83 -1.46
C PHE A 198 -6.46 -21.76 -0.38
N MET A 199 -7.57 -21.37 0.26
CA MET A 199 -7.55 -20.34 1.32
C MET A 199 -6.59 -20.72 2.45
N LYS A 200 -6.61 -21.98 2.89
CA LYS A 200 -5.71 -22.50 3.93
C LYS A 200 -4.25 -22.43 3.49
N LEU A 201 -3.94 -22.83 2.25
CA LEU A 201 -2.60 -22.80 1.70
C LEU A 201 -2.08 -21.37 1.47
N ALA A 202 -2.90 -20.45 0.97
CA ALA A 202 -2.53 -19.05 0.80
C ALA A 202 -2.14 -18.43 2.15
N LYS A 203 -2.95 -18.66 3.20
CA LYS A 203 -2.62 -18.23 4.56
C LYS A 203 -1.36 -18.91 5.11
N LYS A 204 -1.08 -20.17 4.73
CA LYS A 204 0.16 -20.88 5.09
C LYS A 204 1.39 -20.24 4.43
N VAL A 205 1.34 -19.95 3.14
CA VAL A 205 2.43 -19.26 2.41
C VAL A 205 2.80 -17.93 3.07
N VAL A 206 1.80 -17.14 3.48
CA VAL A 206 2.02 -15.87 4.18
C VAL A 206 2.79 -16.06 5.49
N ARG A 207 2.44 -17.08 6.27
CA ARG A 207 3.13 -17.41 7.53
C ARG A 207 4.56 -17.91 7.28
N GLU A 208 4.78 -18.69 6.23
CA GLU A 208 6.12 -19.17 5.84
C GLU A 208 7.03 -18.05 5.33
N GLU A 209 6.47 -17.01 4.71
CA GLU A 209 7.18 -15.75 4.42
C GLU A 209 7.34 -14.86 5.68
N GLY A 210 6.94 -15.38 6.84
CA GLY A 210 7.13 -14.78 8.15
C GLY A 210 6.19 -13.62 8.46
N TYR A 211 5.07 -13.48 7.76
CA TYR A 211 4.06 -12.46 8.06
C TYR A 211 2.94 -13.03 8.94
N LYS A 212 2.36 -12.16 9.76
CA LYS A 212 1.17 -12.49 10.55
C LYS A 212 -0.06 -11.98 9.83
N ILE A 213 -1.14 -12.75 9.87
CA ILE A 213 -2.43 -12.36 9.30
C ILE A 213 -3.26 -11.71 10.40
N HIS A 214 -3.98 -10.66 10.07
CA HIS A 214 -4.92 -10.03 10.97
C HIS A 214 -6.13 -10.98 11.18
N PRO A 215 -6.49 -11.33 12.43
CA PRO A 215 -7.48 -12.37 12.70
C PRO A 215 -8.88 -12.00 12.20
N GLU A 216 -9.25 -10.73 12.34
CA GLU A 216 -10.62 -10.25 12.11
C GLU A 216 -10.80 -9.49 10.78
N LYS A 217 -9.71 -9.20 10.06
CA LYS A 217 -9.79 -8.40 8.84
C LYS A 217 -9.71 -9.30 7.61
N GLY A 218 -10.54 -8.99 6.63
CA GLY A 218 -10.73 -9.78 5.42
C GLY A 218 -11.92 -10.73 5.57
N GLY A 219 -11.95 -11.76 4.74
CA GLY A 219 -13.05 -12.70 4.67
C GLY A 219 -13.28 -13.22 3.25
N VAL A 220 -14.42 -13.88 3.09
CA VAL A 220 -14.95 -14.30 1.79
C VAL A 220 -16.18 -13.46 1.51
N PHE A 221 -16.23 -12.85 0.33
CA PHE A 221 -17.34 -12.00 -0.10
C PHE A 221 -17.93 -12.56 -1.38
N ASP A 222 -19.20 -12.95 -1.29
CA ASP A 222 -19.99 -13.42 -2.42
C ASP A 222 -20.70 -12.25 -3.11
N LYS A 223 -20.96 -12.40 -4.41
CA LYS A 223 -21.62 -11.40 -5.27
C LYS A 223 -23.09 -11.14 -4.92
N SER A 224 -23.75 -12.06 -4.21
CA SER A 224 -25.06 -11.83 -3.58
C SER A 224 -25.00 -10.79 -2.45
N GLY A 225 -23.81 -10.55 -1.88
CA GLY A 225 -23.56 -9.59 -0.82
C GLY A 225 -22.69 -8.41 -1.27
N ASN A 226 -22.26 -7.59 -0.31
CA ASN A 226 -21.35 -6.49 -0.59
C ASN A 226 -19.92 -6.98 -0.77
N GLN A 227 -19.39 -6.84 -1.97
CA GLN A 227 -17.99 -7.09 -2.30
C GLN A 227 -17.17 -5.80 -2.13
N ILE A 228 -16.43 -5.68 -1.02
CA ILE A 228 -15.64 -4.47 -0.69
C ILE A 228 -14.15 -4.82 -0.66
N ILE A 229 -13.36 -4.12 -1.48
CA ILE A 229 -11.90 -4.25 -1.54
C ILE A 229 -11.27 -2.88 -1.31
N THR A 230 -10.38 -2.74 -0.33
CA THR A 230 -9.66 -1.47 -0.05
C THR A 230 -10.59 -0.23 0.04
N GLY A 231 -11.79 -0.42 0.61
CA GLY A 231 -12.81 0.61 0.78
C GLY A 231 -13.68 0.88 -0.46
N ILE A 232 -13.50 0.15 -1.56
CA ILE A 232 -14.31 0.28 -2.78
C ILE A 232 -15.28 -0.89 -2.87
N ASN A 233 -16.57 -0.61 -2.96
CA ASN A 233 -17.59 -1.62 -3.27
C ASN A 233 -17.63 -1.84 -4.78
N ILE A 234 -17.57 -3.09 -5.22
CA ILE A 234 -17.52 -3.48 -6.65
C ILE A 234 -18.77 -4.24 -7.13
N THR A 235 -19.73 -4.52 -6.24
CA THR A 235 -20.87 -5.43 -6.48
C THR A 235 -21.72 -5.03 -7.70
N HIS A 236 -22.02 -3.74 -7.83
CA HIS A 236 -22.85 -3.18 -8.91
C HIS A 236 -22.14 -2.03 -9.63
N GLY A 237 -20.85 -2.21 -9.84
CA GLY A 237 -19.93 -1.16 -10.27
C GLY A 237 -19.12 -0.63 -9.10
N LEU A 238 -18.19 0.28 -9.39
CA LEU A 238 -17.29 0.82 -8.38
C LEU A 238 -17.95 1.99 -7.64
N THR A 239 -18.05 1.89 -6.32
CA THR A 239 -18.57 2.96 -5.46
C THR A 239 -17.83 3.05 -4.12
N VAL A 240 -17.97 4.17 -3.43
CA VAL A 240 -17.49 4.35 -2.04
C VAL A 240 -18.44 3.71 -1.00
N GLY A 241 -19.51 3.03 -1.43
CA GLY A 241 -20.47 2.37 -0.55
C GLY A 241 -21.03 3.29 0.55
N LYS A 242 -21.04 2.77 1.79
CA LYS A 242 -21.57 3.47 2.98
C LYS A 242 -20.79 4.73 3.36
N MET A 243 -19.55 4.92 2.86
CA MET A 243 -18.73 6.09 3.22
C MET A 243 -19.39 7.41 2.84
N ASN A 244 -20.10 7.46 1.72
CA ASN A 244 -20.85 8.65 1.31
C ASN A 244 -21.91 9.08 2.34
N LYS A 245 -22.56 8.13 3.02
CA LYS A 245 -23.53 8.43 4.08
C LYS A 245 -22.81 8.97 5.32
N ILE A 246 -21.68 8.35 5.69
CA ILE A 246 -20.86 8.77 6.84
C ILE A 246 -20.33 10.20 6.64
N TRP A 247 -19.80 10.53 5.46
CA TRP A 247 -19.27 11.87 5.19
C TRP A 247 -20.34 12.96 5.24
N ARG A 248 -21.57 12.66 4.80
CA ARG A 248 -22.70 13.60 4.90
C ARG A 248 -23.14 13.80 6.35
N ALA A 249 -23.17 12.73 7.15
CA ALA A 249 -23.46 12.82 8.57
C ALA A 249 -22.39 13.63 9.32
N GLU A 250 -21.10 13.39 9.04
CA GLU A 250 -19.98 14.16 9.60
C GLU A 250 -20.11 15.66 9.25
N ARG A 251 -20.38 15.99 7.98
CA ARG A 251 -20.62 17.37 7.54
C ARG A 251 -21.77 18.02 8.30
N HIS A 252 -22.91 17.33 8.41
CA HIS A 252 -24.08 17.84 9.11
C HIS A 252 -23.79 18.10 10.59
N GLN A 253 -23.08 17.17 11.25
CA GLN A 253 -22.66 17.34 12.64
C GLN A 253 -21.73 18.54 12.84
N ASN A 254 -20.72 18.70 11.97
CA ASN A 254 -19.81 19.85 12.03
C ASN A 254 -20.57 21.17 11.81
N PHE A 255 -21.54 21.20 10.89
CA PHE A 255 -22.39 22.36 10.67
C PHE A 255 -23.21 22.74 11.91
N LEU A 256 -23.81 21.76 12.59
CA LEU A 256 -24.53 22.01 13.86
C LEU A 256 -23.61 22.52 14.97
N GLN A 257 -22.38 21.99 15.08
CA GLN A 257 -21.40 22.46 16.06
C GLN A 257 -20.92 23.88 15.75
N TYR A 258 -20.73 24.21 14.47
CA TYR A 258 -20.38 25.56 14.04
C TYR A 258 -21.48 26.57 14.40
N LEU A 259 -22.75 26.25 14.12
CA LEU A 259 -23.88 27.11 14.50
C LEU A 259 -24.00 27.32 16.02
N LYS A 260 -23.57 26.34 16.82
CA LYS A 260 -23.54 26.43 18.29
C LYS A 260 -22.31 27.17 18.83
N GLY A 261 -21.41 27.66 17.97
CA GLY A 261 -20.15 28.28 18.37
C GLY A 261 -19.13 27.29 18.97
N GLN A 262 -19.34 25.99 18.82
CA GLN A 262 -18.51 24.92 19.39
C GLN A 262 -17.37 24.49 18.46
N LEU A 263 -17.39 24.96 17.20
CA LEU A 263 -16.38 24.66 16.19
C LEU A 263 -15.84 25.98 15.62
N PRO A 264 -14.52 26.25 15.65
CA PRO A 264 -13.96 27.45 15.05
C PRO A 264 -14.16 27.50 13.53
N THR A 265 -14.33 28.69 12.96
CA THR A 265 -14.52 28.88 11.50
C THR A 265 -13.41 28.24 10.68
N THR A 266 -12.15 28.35 11.12
CA THR A 266 -10.98 27.75 10.42
C THR A 266 -11.06 26.23 10.33
N GLU A 267 -11.56 25.58 11.38
CA GLU A 267 -11.74 24.13 11.41
C GLU A 267 -12.96 23.70 10.60
N PHE A 268 -14.06 24.46 10.68
CA PHE A 268 -15.25 24.24 9.87
C PHE A 268 -14.94 24.33 8.36
N ASP A 269 -14.25 25.39 7.91
CA ASP A 269 -13.83 25.57 6.52
C ASP A 269 -12.91 24.44 6.04
N SER A 270 -11.99 24.01 6.90
CA SER A 270 -11.13 22.85 6.63
C SER A 270 -11.96 21.57 6.48
N SER A 271 -13.00 21.40 7.28
CA SER A 271 -13.91 20.26 7.19
C SER A 271 -14.76 20.28 5.91
N GLU A 272 -15.22 21.44 5.46
CA GLU A 272 -15.94 21.59 4.18
C GLU A 272 -15.03 21.27 2.98
N LYS A 273 -13.78 21.75 3.00
CA LYS A 273 -12.78 21.39 1.98
C LYS A 273 -12.54 19.87 1.93
N ARG A 274 -12.45 19.20 3.09
CA ARG A 274 -12.35 17.73 3.17
C ARG A 274 -13.58 17.05 2.58
N PHE A 275 -14.78 17.52 2.90
CA PHE A 275 -16.03 16.97 2.36
C PHE A 275 -16.10 17.09 0.83
N ASN A 276 -15.84 18.28 0.29
CA ASN A 276 -15.84 18.52 -1.15
C ASN A 276 -14.83 17.62 -1.89
N SER A 277 -13.63 17.48 -1.33
CA SER A 277 -12.62 16.55 -1.87
C SER A 277 -13.11 15.10 -1.91
N ARG A 278 -13.82 14.65 -0.87
CA ARG A 278 -14.41 13.29 -0.82
C ARG A 278 -15.52 13.09 -1.85
N ILE A 279 -16.34 14.11 -2.11
CA ILE A 279 -17.38 14.06 -3.15
C ILE A 279 -16.76 13.95 -4.55
N VAL A 280 -15.74 14.76 -4.84
CA VAL A 280 -14.98 14.67 -6.10
C VAL A 280 -14.41 13.26 -6.28
N TYR A 281 -13.81 12.70 -5.23
CA TYR A 281 -13.30 11.33 -5.24
C TYR A 281 -14.39 10.27 -5.49
N SER A 282 -15.55 10.38 -4.83
CA SER A 282 -16.70 9.49 -5.08
C SER A 282 -17.14 9.53 -6.55
N ASN A 283 -17.20 10.72 -7.15
CA ASN A 283 -17.58 10.88 -8.56
C ASN A 283 -16.53 10.27 -9.50
N PHE A 284 -15.25 10.46 -9.21
CA PHE A 284 -14.16 9.81 -9.94
C PHE A 284 -14.27 8.28 -9.92
N ILE A 285 -14.59 7.69 -8.76
CA ILE A 285 -14.77 6.24 -8.63
C ILE A 285 -15.93 5.75 -9.50
N LYS A 286 -17.10 6.42 -9.44
CA LYS A 286 -18.26 6.05 -10.27
C LYS A 286 -17.92 6.08 -11.76
N LYS A 287 -17.27 7.15 -12.22
CA LYS A 287 -16.82 7.27 -13.63
C LYS A 287 -15.83 6.18 -14.02
N SER A 288 -14.93 5.80 -13.11
CA SER A 288 -14.01 4.69 -13.33
C SER A 288 -14.73 3.35 -13.40
N GLY A 289 -15.77 3.16 -12.58
CA GLY A 289 -16.62 1.98 -12.58
C GLY A 289 -17.35 1.75 -13.89
N LEU A 290 -17.89 2.80 -14.50
CA LEU A 290 -18.53 2.72 -15.83
C LEU A 290 -17.56 2.16 -16.88
N LYS A 291 -16.35 2.72 -16.97
CA LYS A 291 -15.31 2.23 -17.91
C LYS A 291 -14.93 0.77 -17.67
N VAL A 292 -14.87 0.34 -16.41
CA VAL A 292 -14.55 -1.04 -16.06
C VAL A 292 -15.70 -1.98 -16.47
N ALA A 293 -16.94 -1.57 -16.27
CA ALA A 293 -18.11 -2.33 -16.69
C ALA A 293 -18.19 -2.46 -18.22
N ASP A 294 -17.95 -1.37 -18.97
CA ASP A 294 -17.94 -1.38 -20.44
C ASP A 294 -16.85 -2.33 -21.00
N ASN A 295 -15.65 -2.27 -20.42
CA ASN A 295 -14.55 -3.18 -20.79
C ASN A 295 -14.87 -4.65 -20.45
N TYR A 296 -15.52 -4.89 -19.31
CA TYR A 296 -15.92 -6.23 -18.90
C TYR A 296 -16.94 -6.81 -19.87
N LEU A 297 -18.01 -6.06 -20.18
CA LEU A 297 -19.04 -6.47 -21.12
C LEU A 297 -18.44 -6.75 -22.50
N SER A 298 -17.65 -5.84 -23.05
CA SER A 298 -17.00 -6.05 -24.37
C SER A 298 -16.04 -7.26 -24.41
N SER A 299 -15.46 -7.67 -23.29
CA SER A 299 -14.63 -8.88 -23.19
C SER A 299 -15.42 -10.17 -23.02
N ALA A 300 -16.66 -10.10 -22.53
CA ALA A 300 -17.52 -11.27 -22.33
C ALA A 300 -18.25 -11.71 -23.60
N TYR A 301 -18.34 -10.83 -24.61
CA TYR A 301 -18.94 -11.11 -25.93
C TYR A 301 -17.91 -11.52 -27.00
N LYS A 302 -16.66 -11.80 -26.62
CA LYS A 302 -15.60 -12.31 -27.51
C LYS A 302 -15.18 -13.70 -27.05
#